data_AF-A0AAV5AA55-F1
#
_entry.id   AF-A0AAV5AA55-F1
#
_cell.length_a   1.000
_cell.length_b   1.000
_cell.length_c   1.000
_cell.angle_alpha   90.00
_cell.angle_beta   90.00
_cell.angle_gamma   90.00
#
_symmetry.space_group_name_H-M   'P 1'
#
loop_
_entity.id
_entity.type
_entity.pdbx_description
1 polymer ?
#
loop_
_entity_poly.entity_id
_entity_poly.type
_entity_poly.pdbx_seq_one_letter_code
_entity_poly.pdbx_strand_id
1 'polypeptide(L)'
;MNQELDVIARHIKVKEPETFDGTSFEKLANFITQCQLAFQANPNDFLEDWQQIFYAISFLCGSALEYFQPFLEFGDEAIDEFEFFHDWGNFVQALTNAFGMIAPEDDAETALMDLTFGENG
;
A
#
# COMPACT_ATOMS: atom_id res chain seq x y z
N MET A 1 15.97 29.22 31.52
CA MET A 1 14.65 28.55 31.54
C MET A 1 13.77 29.38 30.60
N ASN A 2 13.40 28.96 29.40
CA ASN A 2 13.39 27.65 28.77
C ASN A 2 13.77 27.83 27.31
N GLN A 3 14.62 26.93 26.82
CA GLN A 3 14.91 26.80 25.40
C GLN A 3 13.65 26.14 24.82
N GLU A 4 12.75 26.95 24.24
CA GLU A 4 11.67 26.43 23.40
C GLU A 4 12.35 25.71 22.24
N LEU A 5 12.45 24.38 22.40
CA LEU A 5 12.79 23.49 21.32
C LEU A 5 11.65 23.63 20.32
N ASP A 6 11.80 24.57 19.40
CA ASP A 6 11.26 24.47 18.06
C ASP A 6 11.87 23.17 17.50
N VAL A 7 11.31 22.04 17.91
CA VAL A 7 11.43 20.79 17.18
C VAL A 7 10.66 21.10 15.91
N ILE A 8 11.34 21.77 14.97
CA ILE A 8 10.91 21.85 13.58
C ILE A 8 10.61 20.39 13.27
N ALA A 9 9.32 20.04 13.21
CA ALA A 9 8.90 18.70 12.85
C ALA A 9 9.71 18.40 11.59
N ARG A 10 10.58 17.39 11.65
CA ARG A 10 11.45 17.03 10.54
C ARG A 10 10.52 16.54 9.43
N HIS A 11 10.00 17.48 8.67
CA HIS A 11 9.15 17.21 7.53
C HIS A 11 10.09 16.83 6.40
N ILE A 12 10.32 15.53 6.26
CA ILE A 12 11.16 14.99 5.20
C ILE A 12 10.36 15.10 3.92
N LYS A 13 10.86 15.89 2.96
CA LYS A 13 10.29 15.98 1.63
C LYS A 13 10.59 14.69 0.87
N VAL A 14 9.71 13.72 1.00
CA VAL A 14 9.75 12.45 0.26
C VAL A 14 9.20 12.67 -1.14
N LYS A 15 9.61 11.82 -2.08
CA LYS A 15 8.98 11.78 -3.40
C LYS A 15 7.53 11.32 -3.23
N GLU A 16 6.60 12.07 -3.79
CA GLU A 16 5.19 11.69 -3.81
C GLU A 16 5.02 10.34 -4.51
N PRO A 17 4.13 9.47 -4.01
CA PRO A 17 3.91 8.18 -4.61
C PRO A 17 3.39 8.31 -6.04
N GLU A 18 3.82 7.40 -6.91
CA GLU A 18 3.32 7.29 -8.27
C GLU A 18 1.86 6.86 -8.26
N THR A 19 1.04 7.44 -9.12
CA THR A 19 -0.39 7.13 -9.14
C THR A 19 -0.64 5.70 -9.58
N PHE A 20 -1.48 4.97 -8.85
CA PHE A 20 -1.80 3.58 -9.17
C PHE A 20 -3.15 3.47 -9.88
N ASP A 21 -3.14 2.92 -11.10
CA ASP A 21 -4.31 2.83 -11.96
C ASP A 21 -5.09 1.48 -11.86
N GLY A 22 -4.53 0.50 -11.12
CA GLY A 22 -5.12 -0.83 -10.97
C GLY A 22 -4.61 -1.90 -11.93
N THR A 23 -3.75 -1.59 -12.90
CA THR A 23 -3.40 -2.52 -13.99
C THR A 23 -2.19 -3.45 -13.75
N SER A 24 -1.32 -3.17 -12.77
CA SER A 24 -0.07 -3.93 -12.61
C SER A 24 0.31 -4.17 -11.16
N PHE A 25 0.55 -5.43 -10.79
CA PHE A 25 1.01 -5.79 -9.45
C PHE A 25 2.38 -5.19 -9.08
N GLU A 26 3.31 -5.11 -10.05
CA GLU A 26 4.60 -4.45 -9.80
C GLU A 26 4.43 -2.97 -9.44
N LYS A 27 3.48 -2.28 -10.09
CA LYS A 27 3.12 -0.90 -9.74
C LYS A 27 2.46 -0.83 -8.37
N LEU A 28 1.62 -1.80 -8.03
CA LEU A 28 1.00 -1.91 -6.70
C LEU A 28 2.06 -2.02 -5.60
N ALA A 29 3.01 -2.95 -5.74
CA ALA A 29 4.09 -3.14 -4.76
C ALA A 29 4.96 -1.87 -4.60
N ASN A 30 5.27 -1.20 -5.71
CA ASN A 30 6.03 0.05 -5.70
C ASN A 30 5.23 1.18 -5.03
N PHE A 31 3.95 1.30 -5.34
CA PHE A 31 3.02 2.24 -4.73
C PHE A 31 2.96 2.08 -3.21
N ILE A 32 2.74 0.85 -2.71
CA ILE A 32 2.71 0.55 -1.27
C ILE A 32 4.04 0.94 -0.59
N THR A 33 5.17 0.61 -1.23
CA THR A 33 6.50 0.94 -0.69
C THR A 33 6.70 2.46 -0.59
N GLN A 34 6.23 3.23 -1.59
CA GLN A 34 6.33 4.68 -1.61
C GLN A 34 5.42 5.33 -0.55
N CYS A 35 4.19 4.82 -0.36
CA CYS A 35 3.30 5.24 0.72
C CYS A 35 3.93 4.99 2.10
N GLN A 36 4.45 3.78 2.35
CA GLN A 36 5.12 3.46 3.61
C GLN A 36 6.32 4.37 3.88
N LEU A 37 7.10 4.69 2.84
CA LEU A 37 8.20 5.63 2.96
C LEU A 37 7.70 7.03 3.36
N ALA A 38 6.58 7.49 2.79
CA ALA A 38 5.96 8.77 3.14
C ALA A 38 5.53 8.82 4.61
N PHE A 39 4.90 7.74 5.10
CA PHE A 39 4.44 7.64 6.49
C PHE A 39 5.60 7.59 7.48
N GLN A 40 6.63 6.78 7.18
CA GLN A 40 7.82 6.67 8.03
C GLN A 40 8.66 7.95 8.05
N ALA A 41 8.65 8.69 6.95
CA ALA A 41 9.38 9.94 6.83
C ALA A 41 8.70 11.07 7.62
N ASN A 42 7.36 11.05 7.74
CA ASN A 42 6.56 12.07 8.41
C ASN A 42 5.55 11.44 9.39
N PRO A 43 5.99 10.71 10.42
CA PRO A 43 5.07 9.99 11.32
C PRO A 43 4.18 10.91 12.15
N ASN A 44 4.52 12.19 12.28
CA ASN A 44 3.69 13.17 12.98
C ASN A 44 2.50 13.68 12.14
N ASP A 45 2.54 13.48 10.81
CA ASP A 45 1.46 13.89 9.89
C ASP A 45 0.37 12.81 9.80
N PHE A 46 0.76 11.55 10.02
CA PHE A 46 -0.07 10.36 9.92
C PHE A 46 -0.22 9.67 11.28
N LEU A 47 -0.96 10.30 12.20
CA LEU A 47 -1.16 9.81 13.56
C LEU A 47 -2.11 8.61 13.61
N GLU A 48 -3.04 8.53 12.67
CA GLU A 48 -4.05 7.48 12.57
C GLU A 48 -3.98 6.77 11.20
N ASP A 49 -4.30 5.47 11.18
CA ASP A 49 -4.28 4.64 9.97
C ASP A 49 -5.20 5.18 8.88
N TRP A 50 -6.37 5.73 9.22
CA TRP A 50 -7.29 6.30 8.24
C TRP A 50 -6.63 7.44 7.46
N GLN A 51 -5.79 8.27 8.08
CA GLN A 51 -5.08 9.35 7.40
C GLN A 51 -4.08 8.82 6.36
N GLN A 52 -3.40 7.72 6.67
CA GLN A 52 -2.49 7.03 5.76
C GLN A 52 -3.26 6.46 4.56
N ILE A 53 -4.44 5.92 4.83
CA ILE A 53 -5.29 5.29 3.83
C ILE A 53 -5.91 6.33 2.90
N PHE A 54 -6.46 7.42 3.42
CA PHE A 54 -6.94 8.52 2.56
C PHE A 54 -5.82 9.15 1.74
N TYR A 55 -4.63 9.28 2.32
CA TYR A 55 -3.45 9.71 1.57
C TYR A 55 -3.19 8.75 0.41
N ALA A 56 -3.13 7.44 0.65
CA ALA A 56 -2.95 6.45 -0.43
C ALA A 56 -4.08 6.51 -1.47
N ILE A 57 -5.35 6.58 -1.05
CA ILE A 57 -6.50 6.67 -1.95
C ILE A 57 -6.40 7.91 -2.86
N SER A 58 -5.84 9.02 -2.38
CA SER A 58 -5.67 10.24 -3.20
C SER A 58 -4.74 10.07 -4.40
N PHE A 59 -3.87 9.05 -4.37
CA PHE A 59 -2.97 8.70 -5.48
C PHE A 59 -3.51 7.53 -6.32
N LEU A 60 -4.67 6.98 -6.00
CA LEU A 60 -5.34 6.02 -6.87
C LEU A 60 -5.97 6.74 -8.06
N CYS A 61 -5.98 6.06 -9.21
CA CYS A 61 -6.56 6.56 -10.44
C CYS A 61 -7.24 5.42 -11.21
N GLY A 62 -8.00 5.75 -12.26
CA GLY A 62 -8.66 4.77 -13.12
C GLY A 62 -9.50 3.76 -12.32
N SER A 63 -9.33 2.48 -12.64
CA SER A 63 -10.11 1.40 -12.03
C SER A 63 -9.82 1.22 -10.54
N ALA A 64 -8.61 1.60 -10.07
CA ALA A 64 -8.31 1.61 -8.65
C ALA A 64 -9.15 2.62 -7.89
N LEU A 65 -9.27 3.85 -8.39
CA LEU A 65 -10.10 4.87 -7.76
C LEU A 65 -11.59 4.53 -7.85
N GLU A 66 -12.06 4.02 -9.00
CA GLU A 66 -13.46 3.58 -9.18
C GLU A 66 -13.88 2.52 -8.16
N TYR A 67 -12.97 1.62 -7.77
CA TYR A 67 -13.23 0.65 -6.71
C TYR A 67 -13.46 1.32 -5.36
N PHE A 68 -12.72 2.38 -5.04
CA PHE A 68 -12.83 3.10 -3.75
C PHE A 68 -13.88 4.22 -3.73
N GLN A 69 -14.40 4.64 -4.88
CA GLN A 69 -15.43 5.68 -4.97
C GLN A 69 -16.61 5.49 -4.02
N PRO A 70 -17.28 4.32 -3.94
CA PRO A 70 -18.45 4.18 -3.07
C PRO A 70 -18.09 4.44 -1.60
N PHE A 71 -16.90 4.04 -1.15
CA PHE A 71 -16.42 4.27 0.22
C PHE A 71 -16.17 5.75 0.49
N LEU A 72 -15.67 6.50 -0.50
CA LEU A 72 -15.50 7.95 -0.40
C LEU A 72 -16.84 8.70 -0.34
N GLU A 73 -17.90 8.15 -0.94
CA GLU A 73 -19.25 8.73 -0.89
C GLU A 73 -19.90 8.65 0.50
N PHE A 74 -19.51 7.67 1.32
CA PHE A 74 -19.93 7.57 2.73
C PHE A 74 -19.22 8.57 3.66
N GLY A 75 -18.16 9.23 3.19
CA GLY A 75 -17.45 10.25 3.97
C GLY A 75 -16.86 9.71 5.28
N ASP A 76 -17.08 10.42 6.37
CA ASP A 76 -16.55 10.04 7.70
C ASP A 76 -17.16 8.74 8.24
N GLU A 77 -18.40 8.42 7.84
CA GLU A 77 -19.10 7.19 8.23
C GLU A 77 -18.40 5.94 7.66
N ALA A 78 -17.65 6.08 6.57
CA ALA A 78 -16.87 5.00 5.99
C ALA A 78 -15.78 4.49 6.97
N ILE A 79 -15.24 5.38 7.79
CA ILE A 79 -14.15 5.04 8.72
C ILE A 79 -14.66 4.04 9.76
N ASP A 80 -15.86 4.24 10.29
CA ASP A 80 -16.48 3.37 11.30
C ASP A 80 -17.04 2.07 10.67
N GLU A 81 -17.53 2.14 9.43
CA GLU A 81 -18.19 1.01 8.77
C GLU A 81 -17.20 -0.03 8.21
N PHE A 82 -16.00 0.38 7.78
CA PHE A 82 -15.06 -0.51 7.10
C PHE A 82 -13.75 -0.71 7.87
N GLU A 83 -13.50 -1.96 8.26
CA GLU A 83 -12.30 -2.38 9.01
C GLU A 83 -10.98 -2.04 8.32
N PHE A 84 -10.98 -1.88 6.99
CA PHE A 84 -9.76 -1.53 6.26
C PHE A 84 -9.32 -0.08 6.50
N PHE A 85 -10.17 0.83 6.98
CA PHE A 85 -9.76 2.21 7.36
C PHE A 85 -9.02 2.29 8.70
N HIS A 86 -9.09 1.24 9.51
CA HIS A 86 -8.48 1.21 10.84
C HIS A 86 -7.09 0.57 10.88
N ASP A 87 -6.66 -0.06 9.78
CA ASP A 87 -5.38 -0.74 9.72
C ASP A 87 -4.82 -0.69 8.30
N TRP A 88 -3.61 -0.15 8.17
CA TRP A 88 -2.92 -0.09 6.89
C TRP A 88 -2.76 -1.47 6.22
N GLY A 89 -2.53 -2.53 6.99
CA GLY A 89 -2.40 -3.90 6.49
C GLY A 89 -3.69 -4.42 5.85
N ASN A 90 -4.84 -4.17 6.49
CA ASN A 90 -6.16 -4.49 5.94
C ASN A 90 -6.42 -3.74 4.64
N PHE A 91 -6.04 -2.46 4.55
CA PHE A 91 -6.12 -1.69 3.30
C PHE A 91 -5.25 -2.30 2.19
N VAL A 92 -3.98 -2.63 2.48
CA VAL A 92 -3.08 -3.28 1.52
C VAL A 92 -3.64 -4.62 1.06
N GLN A 93 -4.23 -5.40 1.98
CA GLN A 93 -4.88 -6.67 1.65
C GLN A 93 -6.11 -6.47 0.78
N ALA A 94 -6.97 -5.49 1.06
CA ALA A 94 -8.13 -5.16 0.22
C ALA A 94 -7.69 -4.73 -1.19
N LEU A 95 -6.66 -3.89 -1.28
CA LEU A 95 -6.11 -3.41 -2.54
C LEU A 95 -5.45 -4.54 -3.34
N THR A 96 -4.75 -5.45 -2.67
CA THR A 96 -4.15 -6.66 -3.28
C THR A 96 -5.21 -7.66 -3.69
N ASN A 97 -6.30 -7.82 -2.94
CA ASN A 97 -7.39 -8.71 -3.34
C ASN A 97 -8.17 -8.14 -4.54
N ALA A 98 -8.29 -6.81 -4.64
CA ALA A 98 -8.98 -6.14 -5.74
C ALA A 98 -8.15 -6.06 -7.03
N PHE A 99 -6.84 -5.79 -6.92
CA PHE A 99 -5.96 -5.52 -8.09
C PHE A 99 -4.71 -6.39 -8.16
N GLY A 100 -4.38 -7.09 -7.08
CA GLY A 100 -3.24 -8.01 -7.02
C GLY A 100 -3.59 -9.35 -7.63
N MET A 101 -3.66 -9.40 -8.95
CA MET A 101 -3.51 -10.67 -9.66
C MET A 101 -2.12 -10.71 -10.31
N ILE A 102 -1.19 -11.41 -9.66
CA ILE A 102 -0.21 -12.25 -10.36
C ILE A 102 -0.47 -13.67 -9.88
N ALA A 103 -0.51 -14.60 -10.84
CA ALA A 103 -0.85 -16.01 -10.69
C ALA A 103 -0.27 -16.63 -9.41
N PRO A 104 -0.95 -17.63 -8.80
CA PRO A 104 -0.25 -18.50 -7.87
C PRO A 104 1.04 -18.98 -8.55
N GLU A 105 2.18 -18.67 -7.95
CA GLU A 105 3.49 -19.25 -8.20
C GLU A 105 3.43 -20.77 -7.89
N ASP A 106 2.65 -21.52 -8.66
CA ASP A 106 2.66 -22.99 -8.65
C ASP A 106 3.72 -23.53 -9.65
N ASP A 107 4.30 -22.66 -10.50
CA ASP A 107 5.14 -23.07 -11.63
C ASP A 107 6.63 -22.72 -11.51
N ALA A 108 7.10 -22.14 -10.40
CA ALA A 108 8.54 -21.84 -10.22
C ALA A 108 9.26 -22.82 -9.27
N GLU A 109 8.55 -23.50 -8.37
CA GLU A 109 9.17 -24.47 -7.44
C GLU A 109 9.14 -25.92 -7.97
N THR A 110 8.39 -26.21 -9.05
CA THR A 110 8.32 -27.56 -9.65
C THR A 110 9.36 -27.79 -10.77
N ALA A 111 10.16 -26.79 -11.14
CA ALA A 111 11.21 -26.95 -12.16
C ALA A 111 12.59 -27.38 -11.58
N LEU A 112 12.74 -27.48 -10.26
CA LEU A 112 14.02 -27.89 -9.64
C LEU A 112 14.12 -29.40 -9.37
N MET A 113 13.07 -30.19 -9.61
CA MET A 113 13.13 -31.66 -9.48
C MET A 113 13.46 -32.42 -10.77
N ASP A 114 13.70 -31.74 -11.90
CA ASP A 114 14.00 -32.39 -13.21
C ASP A 114 15.50 -32.41 -13.57
N LEU A 115 16.42 -32.16 -12.62
CA LEU A 115 17.87 -32.14 -12.90
C LEU A 115 18.72 -32.98 -11.93
N THR A 116 18.15 -33.96 -11.22
CA THR A 116 18.94 -34.85 -10.34
C THR A 116 18.86 -36.34 -10.67
N PHE A 117 18.27 -36.72 -11.81
CA PHE A 117 18.30 -38.11 -12.28
C PHE A 117 18.70 -38.23 -13.76
N GLY A 118 19.73 -37.49 -14.14
CA GLY A 118 20.67 -37.94 -15.16
C GLY A 118 21.97 -38.28 -14.46
N GLU A 119 22.53 -39.44 -14.76
CA GLU A 119 23.78 -39.99 -14.20
C GLU A 119 23.62 -40.77 -12.89
N ASN A 120 23.38 -42.08 -13.01
CA ASN A 120 24.20 -43.11 -12.34
C ASN A 120 23.80 -44.52 -12.86
N GLY A 121 24.74 -45.19 -13.53
CA GLY A 121 24.80 -46.66 -13.65
C GLY A 121 24.43 -47.26 -14.99
#